data_AF-A0A1F9B8H2-F1
#
_entry.id   AF-A0A1F9B8H2-F1
#
_cell.length_a   1.000
_cell.length_b   1.000
_cell.length_c   1.000
_cell.angle_alpha   90.00
_cell.angle_beta   90.00
_cell.angle_gamma   90.00
#
_symmetry.space_group_name_H-M   'P 1'
#
loop_
_entity.id
_entity.type
_entity.pdbx_description
1 polymer ?
#
loop_
_entity_poly.entity_id
_entity_poly.type
_entity_poly.pdbx_seq_one_letter_code
_entity_poly.pdbx_strand_id
1 'polypeptide(L)' 'MAFLRELVRQGTRNLRVATLPGGGMGVDFLIGAGVVAEYETSFCSLGEYGQAPNFQRGLRLHSFKLKDNT' A
#
# COMPACT_ATOMS: atom_id res chain seq x y z
N MET A 1 6.96 3.87 10.90
CA MET A 1 5.47 4.00 10.94
C MET A 1 4.95 5.36 11.41
N ALA A 2 5.66 6.16 12.23
CA ALA A 2 5.13 7.45 12.72
C ALA A 2 4.73 8.42 11.59
N PHE A 3 5.59 8.58 10.58
CA PHE A 3 5.33 9.42 9.41
C PHE A 3 4.05 9.03 8.65
N LEU A 4 3.85 7.75 8.38
CA LEU A 4 2.67 7.28 7.64
C LEU A 4 1.37 7.51 8.40
N ARG A 5 1.39 7.31 9.73
CA ARG A 5 0.23 7.61 10.58
C ARG A 5 -0.11 9.08 10.58
N GLU A 6 0.91 9.94 10.61
CA GLU A 6 0.73 11.38 10.57
C GLU A 6 0.14 11.84 9.22
N LEU A 7 0.63 11.31 8.09
CA LEU A 7 0.02 11.56 6.78
C LEU A 7 -1.47 11.21 6.74
N VAL A 8 -1.85 10.04 7.28
CA VAL A 8 -3.26 9.64 7.34
C VAL A 8 -4.07 10.59 8.24
N ARG A 9 -3.52 10.99 9.38
CA ARG A 9 -4.16 11.92 10.34
C ARG A 9 -4.37 13.31 9.75
N GLN A 10 -3.45 13.79 8.92
CA GLN A 10 -3.55 15.06 8.20
C GLN A 10 -4.61 15.04 7.09
N GLY A 11 -5.22 13.88 6.81
CA GLY A 11 -6.23 13.77 5.76
C GLY A 11 -5.63 13.72 4.35
N THR A 12 -4.34 13.43 4.20
CA THR A 12 -3.72 13.29 2.87
C THR A 12 -4.37 12.13 2.10
N ARG A 13 -4.69 12.35 0.82
CA ARG A 13 -5.35 11.38 -0.07
C ARG A 13 -4.66 11.36 -1.43
N ASN A 14 -5.06 10.41 -2.27
CA ASN A 14 -4.59 10.26 -3.64
C ASN A 14 -3.07 10.07 -3.77
N LEU A 15 -2.48 9.37 -2.81
CA LEU A 15 -1.05 9.10 -2.79
C LEU A 15 -0.66 8.16 -3.92
N ARG A 16 0.44 8.48 -4.59
CA ARG A 16 1.14 7.56 -5.49
C ARG A 16 2.34 7.01 -4.76
N VAL A 17 2.41 5.70 -4.64
CA VAL A 17 3.40 5.01 -3.82
C VAL A 17 4.21 4.10 -4.72
N ALA A 18 5.53 4.10 -4.55
CA ALA A 18 6.44 3.15 -5.16
C ALA A 18 7.30 2.54 -4.06
N THR A 19 7.53 1.23 -4.12
CA THR A 19 8.37 0.54 -3.13
C THR A 19 9.29 -0.46 -3.79
N LEU A 20 10.48 -0.60 -3.19
CA LEU A 20 11.33 -1.76 -3.43
C LEU A 20 10.62 -3.06 -2.99
N PRO A 21 10.98 -4.20 -3.58
CA PRO A 21 10.36 -5.48 -3.26
C PRO A 21 10.46 -5.83 -1.75
N GLY A 22 9.39 -6.38 -1.17
CA GLY A 22 9.36 -6.85 0.23
C GLY A 22 8.95 -5.81 1.28
N GLY A 23 8.82 -4.53 0.93
CA GLY A 23 8.46 -3.44 1.86
C GLY A 23 6.95 -3.26 2.13
N GLY A 24 6.20 -4.35 2.31
CA GLY A 24 4.73 -4.32 2.21
C GLY A 24 3.96 -3.69 3.37
N MET A 25 4.48 -3.71 4.61
CA MET A 25 3.70 -3.30 5.80
C MET A 25 3.27 -1.83 5.78
N GLY A 26 4.17 -0.92 5.36
CA GLY A 26 3.86 0.50 5.28
C GLY A 26 2.80 0.80 4.22
N VAL A 27 2.90 0.15 3.07
CA VAL A 27 1.94 0.33 1.98
C VAL A 27 0.61 -0.32 2.29
N ASP A 28 0.61 -1.52 2.86
CA ASP A 28 -0.60 -2.23 3.27
C ASP A 28 -1.41 -1.37 4.26
N PHE A 29 -0.73 -0.70 5.20
CA PHE A 29 -1.37 0.28 6.08
C PHE A 29 -2.01 1.45 5.30
N LEU A 30 -1.28 2.06 4.35
CA LEU A 30 -1.81 3.18 3.55
C LEU A 30 -2.99 2.76 2.65
N ILE A 31 -2.93 1.57 2.06
CA ILE A 31 -4.03 0.99 1.27
C ILE A 31 -5.24 0.75 2.19
N GLY A 32 -5.02 0.16 3.37
CA GLY A 32 -6.07 -0.08 4.36
C GLY A 32 -6.73 1.21 4.86
N ALA A 33 -5.97 2.31 4.95
CA ALA A 33 -6.46 3.64 5.27
C ALA A 33 -7.20 4.33 4.10
N GLY A 34 -7.20 3.74 2.90
CA GLY A 34 -7.91 4.27 1.74
C GLY A 34 -7.30 5.56 1.16
N VAL A 35 -5.99 5.77 1.39
CA VAL A 35 -5.31 7.02 0.97
C VAL A 35 -4.49 6.89 -0.31
N VAL A 36 -4.34 5.66 -0.84
CA VAL A 36 -3.52 5.34 -2.02
C VAL A 36 -4.38 5.37 -3.29
N ALA A 37 -3.95 6.14 -4.29
CA ALA A 37 -4.55 6.14 -5.62
C ALA A 37 -3.80 5.24 -6.61
N GLU A 38 -2.47 5.16 -6.50
CA GLU A 38 -1.63 4.35 -7.39
C GLU A 38 -0.51 3.69 -6.59
N TYR A 39 -0.24 2.42 -6.86
CA TYR A 39 0.84 1.68 -6.23
C TYR A 39 1.68 0.95 -7.29
N GLU A 40 2.98 1.22 -7.30
CA GLU A 40 3.96 0.61 -8.18
C GLU A 40 4.83 -0.39 -7.40
N THR A 41 4.78 -1.67 -7.78
CA THR A 41 5.56 -2.72 -7.16
C THR A 41 5.62 -3.99 -8.01
N SER A 42 6.66 -4.81 -7.82
CA SER A 42 6.75 -6.18 -8.35
C SER A 42 6.05 -7.21 -7.43
N PHE A 43 6.10 -7.02 -6.10
CA PHE A 43 5.31 -7.83 -5.15
C PHE A 43 5.14 -7.12 -3.80
N CYS A 44 4.02 -7.40 -3.12
CA CYS A 44 3.74 -6.90 -1.78
C CYS A 44 3.39 -8.06 -0.83
N SER A 45 4.24 -8.28 0.17
CA SER A 45 4.02 -9.23 1.27
C SER A 45 4.50 -8.63 2.58
N LEU A 46 4.11 -9.25 3.70
CA LEU A 46 4.61 -8.90 5.03
C LEU A 46 5.78 -9.80 5.44
N GLY A 47 6.48 -10.42 4.48
CA GLY A 47 7.55 -11.38 4.76
C GLY A 47 7.01 -12.60 5.53
N GLU A 48 7.66 -12.92 6.65
CA GLU A 48 7.29 -14.07 7.50
C GLU A 48 5.89 -13.96 8.13
N TYR A 49 5.34 -12.75 8.20
CA TYR A 49 3.98 -12.51 8.70
C TYR A 49 2.89 -12.85 7.67
N GLY A 50 3.28 -13.25 6.45
CA GLY A 50 2.39 -13.72 5.40
C GLY A 50 2.01 -12.66 4.36
N GLN A 51 0.81 -12.81 3.79
CA GLN A 51 0.32 -11.95 2.72
C GLN A 51 -0.13 -10.58 3.25
N ALA A 52 0.03 -9.53 2.45
CA ALA A 52 -0.43 -8.18 2.77
C ALA A 52 -1.98 -8.08 2.61
N PRO A 53 -2.77 -8.09 3.71
CA PRO A 53 -4.21 -8.32 3.62
C PRO A 53 -4.98 -7.15 2.98
N ASN A 54 -4.56 -5.91 3.21
CA ASN A 54 -5.19 -4.74 2.61
C ASN A 54 -4.81 -4.58 1.15
N PHE A 55 -3.57 -4.92 0.77
CA PHE A 55 -3.18 -5.02 -0.63
C PHE A 55 -4.06 -6.04 -1.36
N GLN A 56 -4.20 -7.25 -0.83
CA GLN A 56 -5.05 -8.30 -1.41
C GLN A 56 -6.53 -7.86 -1.49
N ARG A 57 -7.04 -7.21 -0.44
CA ARG A 57 -8.40 -6.64 -0.43
C ARG A 57 -8.56 -5.54 -1.48
N GLY A 58 -7.59 -4.64 -1.61
CA GLY A 58 -7.62 -3.52 -2.54
C GLY A 58 -7.54 -3.95 -3.99
N LEU A 59 -6.80 -5.03 -4.30
CA LEU A 59 -6.82 -5.67 -5.61
C LEU A 59 -8.21 -6.21 -5.95
N ARG A 60 -8.83 -6.98 -5.03
CA ARG A 60 -10.19 -7.51 -5.26
C ARG A 60 -11.23 -6.41 -5.45
N LEU A 61 -11.13 -5.34 -4.67
CA LEU A 61 -12.08 -4.22 -4.70
C LEU A 61 -11.72 -3.12 -5.71
N HIS A 62 -10.63 -3.27 -6.47
CA HIS A 62 -10.12 -2.26 -7.40
C HIS A 62 -9.99 -0.87 -6.76
N SER A 63 -9.52 -0.82 -5.51
CA SER A 63 -9.52 0.41 -4.70
C SER A 63 -8.33 1.35 -4.99
N PHE A 64 -7.35 0.90 -5.78
CA PHE A 64 -6.21 1.68 -6.23
C PHE A 64 -5.74 1.15 -7.59
N LYS A 65 -4.98 1.95 -8.34
CA LYS A 65 -4.35 1.53 -9.58
C LYS A 65 -3.03 0.81 -9.30
N LEU A 66 -2.91 -0.44 -9.71
CA LEU A 66 -1.64 -1.17 -9.65
C LEU A 66 -0.82 -0.87 -10.92
N LYS A 67 0.46 -0.57 -10.73
CA LYS A 67 1.47 -0.60 -11.77
C LYS A 67 2.46 -1.71 -11.46
N ASP A 68 2.54 -2.68 -12.36
CA ASP A 68 3.56 -3.71 -12.30
C ASP A 68 4.88 -3.08 -12.78
N ASN A 69 5.92 -3.20 -11.95
CA ASN A 69 7.28 -2.82 -12.32
C ASN A 69 8.06 -4.12 -12.48
N THR A 70 8.21 -4.54 -13.74
CA THR A 70 8.85 -5.80 -14.16
C THR A 70 10.36 -5.66 -14.21
#